data_AF-A0A7S0D0K5-F1
#
_entry.id   AF-A0A7S0D0K5-F1
#
_cell.length_a   1.000
_cell.length_b   1.000
_cell.length_c   1.000
_cell.angle_alpha   90.00
_cell.angle_beta   90.00
_cell.angle_gamma   90.00
#
_symmetry.space_group_name_H-M   'P 1'
#
loop_
_entity.id
_entity.type
_entity.pdbx_description
1 polymer ?
#
loop_
_entity_poly.entity_id
_entity_poly.type
_entity_poly.pdbx_seq_one_letter_code
_entity_poly.pdbx_strand_id
1 'polypeptide(L)'
;LRIGRVMQITSEKLDELLGRSTRDLRNFTKRAQVSAWLAELEEQHRFLLLLADPKDTQWTRLCVRTADHILLFAESADPPVISSVERSLFQGERVCRTLADTELVLLHPPSTFLPKNTASWLRPRQRLKLKVTSVHHVRKGTEIQEKRFWSRIARVLSQIAVGLVLGGGGARGLAHQGVLEACRRMNIPVDFIGGTSQGSFMGALYATYLNAEAMRPSVERFSRKMG
;
A
#
# COMPACT_ATOMS: atom_id res chain seq x y z
N LEU A 1 8.53 -10.86 -12.04
CA LEU A 1 8.74 -9.42 -12.32
C LEU A 1 9.80 -8.89 -11.36
N ARG A 2 10.93 -8.35 -11.84
CA ARG A 2 11.95 -7.70 -11.00
C ARG A 2 11.62 -6.21 -10.88
N ILE A 3 11.59 -5.69 -9.65
CA ILE A 3 11.17 -4.32 -9.34
C ILE A 3 12.34 -3.33 -9.51
N GLY A 4 13.59 -3.77 -9.37
CA GLY A 4 14.79 -2.92 -9.50
C GLY A 4 15.62 -2.91 -8.21
N ARG A 5 16.68 -2.11 -8.16
CA ARG A 5 17.47 -1.88 -6.94
C ARG A 5 16.69 -0.98 -5.99
N VAL A 6 16.61 -1.40 -4.72
CA VAL A 6 15.89 -0.68 -3.65
C VAL A 6 16.86 -0.43 -2.51
N MET A 7 16.83 0.76 -1.93
CA MET A 7 17.62 1.12 -0.75
C MET A 7 16.72 1.71 0.33
N GLN A 8 16.85 1.21 1.55
CA GLN A 8 16.18 1.80 2.72
C GLN A 8 17.11 2.77 3.43
N ILE A 9 16.55 3.92 3.79
CA ILE A 9 17.20 4.99 4.56
C ILE A 9 16.37 5.30 5.80
N THR A 10 17.04 5.37 6.95
CA THR A 10 16.45 5.72 8.25
C THR A 10 17.21 6.89 8.86
N SER A 11 16.70 7.48 9.94
CA SER A 11 17.41 8.55 10.66
C SER A 11 18.71 8.05 11.30
N GLU A 12 18.80 6.77 11.68
CA GLU A 12 20.03 6.14 12.18
C GLU A 12 21.06 5.97 11.07
N LYS A 13 20.64 5.51 9.88
CA LYS A 13 21.54 5.36 8.74
C LYS A 13 22.08 6.71 8.24
N LEU A 14 21.26 7.75 8.34
CA LEU A 14 21.70 9.12 8.12
C LEU A 14 22.83 9.51 9.08
N ASP A 15 22.68 9.21 10.38
CA ASP A 15 23.72 9.50 11.38
C ASP A 15 25.02 8.73 11.14
N GLU A 16 24.91 7.46 10.75
CA GLU A 16 26.07 6.60 10.49
C GLU A 16 26.88 7.11 9.31
N LEU A 17 26.22 7.59 8.26
CA LEU A 17 26.87 7.97 7.00
C LEU A 17 27.32 9.43 6.96
N LEU A 18 26.54 10.35 7.54
CA LEU A 18 26.80 11.79 7.47
C LEU A 18 27.10 12.43 8.84
N GLY A 19 27.02 11.64 9.91
CA GLY A 19 27.29 12.08 11.28
C GLY A 19 26.08 12.73 11.96
N ARG A 20 25.92 12.49 13.28
CA ARG A 20 24.80 12.98 14.10
C ARG A 20 24.53 14.48 14.02
N SER A 21 25.55 15.28 13.71
CA SER A 21 25.42 16.73 13.56
C SER A 21 24.47 17.12 12.42
N THR A 22 24.25 16.22 11.44
CA THR A 22 23.37 16.43 10.28
C THR A 22 21.88 16.28 10.59
N ARG A 23 21.51 15.83 11.80
CA ARG A 23 20.10 15.84 12.26
C ARG A 23 19.50 17.23 12.38
N ASP A 24 20.34 18.27 12.52
CA ASP A 24 19.87 19.65 12.55
C ASP A 24 19.70 20.25 11.15
N LEU A 25 18.80 19.65 10.39
CA LEU A 25 18.25 20.10 9.10
C LEU A 25 17.47 21.43 9.16
N ARG A 26 17.42 22.12 10.32
CA ARG A 26 17.07 23.54 10.40
C ARG A 26 18.15 24.40 9.74
N ASN A 27 19.41 23.96 9.79
CA ASN A 27 20.50 24.58 9.06
C ASN A 27 20.33 24.30 7.56
N PHE A 28 20.25 25.36 6.77
CA PHE A 28 20.06 25.28 5.33
C PHE A 28 21.13 24.44 4.63
N THR A 29 22.41 24.66 4.98
CA THR A 29 23.56 23.97 4.38
C THR A 29 23.51 22.47 4.65
N LYS A 30 23.25 22.07 5.90
CA LYS A 30 23.11 20.65 6.26
C LYS A 30 21.94 20.00 5.54
N ARG A 31 20.81 20.70 5.45
CA ARG A 31 19.65 20.20 4.71
C ARG A 31 19.95 20.03 3.22
N ALA A 32 20.63 20.99 2.60
CA ALA A 32 21.04 20.91 1.20
C ALA A 32 22.01 19.74 0.96
N GLN A 33 22.96 19.52 1.88
CA GLN A 33 23.88 18.38 1.83
C GLN A 33 23.14 17.04 1.86
N VAL A 34 22.19 16.86 2.79
CA VAL A 34 21.40 15.62 2.87
C VAL A 34 20.52 15.45 1.62
N SER A 35 19.91 16.52 1.11
CA SER A 35 19.14 16.46 -0.14
C SER A 35 19.99 16.06 -1.34
N ALA A 36 21.21 16.59 -1.48
CA ALA A 36 22.13 16.21 -2.54
C ALA A 36 22.54 14.73 -2.44
N TRP A 37 22.86 14.28 -1.22
CA TRP A 37 23.18 12.88 -0.96
C TRP A 37 22.02 11.92 -1.29
N LEU A 38 20.77 12.30 -0.98
CA LEU A 38 19.60 11.53 -1.37
C LEU A 38 19.46 11.45 -2.90
N ALA A 39 19.67 12.55 -3.61
CA ALA A 39 19.62 12.58 -5.08
C ALA A 39 20.67 11.65 -5.72
N GLU A 40 21.89 11.60 -5.18
CA GLU A 40 22.93 10.64 -5.64
C GLU A 40 22.48 9.18 -5.45
N LEU A 41 21.76 8.88 -4.37
CA LEU A 41 21.23 7.54 -4.13
C LEU A 41 20.08 7.19 -5.09
N GLU A 42 19.25 8.16 -5.47
CA GLU A 42 18.17 8.01 -6.46
C GLU A 42 18.72 7.69 -7.86
N GLU A 43 19.88 8.23 -8.23
CA GLU A 43 20.53 7.86 -9.50
C GLU A 43 20.97 6.38 -9.53
N GLN A 44 21.35 5.83 -8.37
CA GLN A 44 21.87 4.47 -8.26
C GLN A 44 20.78 3.42 -7.99
N HIS A 45 19.64 3.84 -7.41
CA HIS A 45 18.56 2.96 -6.97
C HIS A 45 17.25 3.38 -7.61
N ARG A 46 16.51 2.42 -8.14
CA ARG A 46 15.20 2.71 -8.74
C ARG A 46 14.18 3.16 -7.69
N PHE A 47 14.31 2.70 -6.45
CA PHE A 47 13.45 3.11 -5.35
C PHE A 47 14.27 3.37 -4.09
N LEU A 48 14.01 4.52 -3.46
CA LEU A 48 14.43 4.80 -2.09
C LEU A 48 13.24 4.66 -1.14
N LEU A 49 13.42 3.88 -0.08
CA LEU A 49 12.45 3.73 1.00
C LEU A 49 12.92 4.57 2.19
N LEU A 50 12.33 5.74 2.35
CA LEU A 50 12.60 6.63 3.47
C LEU A 50 11.71 6.23 4.66
N LEU A 51 12.30 5.61 5.68
CA LEU A 51 11.60 5.28 6.91
C LEU A 51 11.58 6.51 7.81
N ALA A 52 10.42 7.16 7.91
CA ALA A 52 10.20 8.30 8.80
C ALA A 52 10.16 7.86 10.28
N ASP A 53 10.55 8.77 11.17
CA ASP A 53 10.40 8.54 12.61
C ASP A 53 8.92 8.61 13.00
N PRO A 54 8.48 7.96 14.09
CA PRO A 54 7.08 7.99 14.55
C PRO A 54 6.64 9.35 15.10
N LYS A 55 7.55 10.33 15.12
CA LYS A 55 7.34 11.69 15.61
C LYS A 55 7.65 12.69 14.50
N ASP A 56 7.20 13.92 14.71
CA ASP A 56 7.53 15.05 13.87
C ASP A 56 8.99 15.51 14.10
N THR A 57 9.93 14.77 13.54
CA THR A 57 11.35 15.11 13.54
C THR A 57 11.72 15.84 12.26
N GLN A 58 12.93 16.42 12.24
CA GLN A 58 13.44 17.06 11.03
C GLN A 58 13.64 16.06 9.88
N TRP A 59 14.03 14.82 10.21
CA TRP A 59 14.11 13.71 9.27
C TRP A 59 12.73 13.37 8.70
N THR A 60 11.72 13.15 9.54
CA THR A 60 10.34 12.89 9.08
C THR A 60 9.82 13.99 8.16
N ARG A 61 10.08 15.27 8.50
CA ARG A 61 9.73 16.41 7.63
C ARG A 61 10.48 16.40 6.31
N LEU A 62 11.74 15.97 6.27
CA LEU A 62 12.50 15.81 5.03
C LEU A 62 11.90 14.70 4.18
N CYS A 63 11.60 13.53 4.77
CA CYS A 63 10.95 12.42 4.07
C CYS A 63 9.65 12.86 3.38
N VAL A 64 8.76 13.54 4.10
CA VAL A 64 7.47 14.00 3.54
C VAL A 64 7.64 15.02 2.40
N ARG A 65 8.67 15.87 2.47
CA ARG A 65 8.93 16.89 1.44
C ARG A 65 9.56 16.34 0.18
N THR A 66 10.36 15.27 0.30
CA THR A 66 11.14 14.71 -0.80
C THR A 66 10.45 13.52 -1.45
N ALA A 67 9.60 12.79 -0.71
CA ALA A 67 8.89 11.65 -1.26
C ALA A 67 7.89 12.05 -2.35
N ASP A 68 7.81 11.22 -3.40
CA ASP A 68 6.73 11.24 -4.38
C ASP A 68 5.52 10.41 -3.93
N HIS A 69 5.75 9.44 -3.04
CA HIS A 69 4.72 8.57 -2.47
C HIS A 69 4.89 8.44 -0.95
N ILE A 70 3.79 8.63 -0.21
CA ILE A 70 3.77 8.50 1.25
C ILE A 70 2.86 7.33 1.64
N LEU A 71 3.42 6.35 2.35
CA LEU A 71 2.65 5.27 2.96
C LEU A 71 2.39 5.58 4.44
N LEU A 72 1.13 5.74 4.80
CA LEU A 72 0.70 5.85 6.20
C LEU A 72 0.33 4.45 6.70
N PHE A 73 0.93 4.01 7.81
CA PHE A 73 0.62 2.71 8.41
C PHE A 73 -0.27 2.90 9.64
N ALA A 74 -1.26 2.03 9.78
CA ALA A 74 -2.07 1.96 10.99
C ALA A 74 -2.53 0.53 11.27
N GLU A 75 -2.66 0.20 12.56
CA GLU A 75 -3.28 -1.03 13.01
C GLU A 75 -4.80 -0.88 12.93
N SER A 76 -5.47 -1.81 12.24
CA SER A 76 -6.92 -1.73 12.02
C SER A 76 -7.74 -1.87 13.31
N ALA A 77 -7.12 -2.43 14.36
CA ALA A 77 -7.71 -2.60 15.68
C ALA A 77 -7.67 -1.31 16.52
N ASP A 78 -6.82 -0.36 16.15
CA ASP A 78 -6.71 0.91 16.85
C ASP A 78 -7.83 1.88 16.44
N PRO A 79 -8.13 2.88 17.28
CA PRO A 79 -9.06 3.95 16.90
C PRO A 79 -8.59 4.66 15.62
N PRO A 80 -9.50 4.94 14.65
CA PRO A 80 -9.17 5.58 13.37
C PRO A 80 -8.94 7.10 13.51
N VAL A 81 -8.15 7.51 14.50
CA VAL A 81 -7.88 8.91 14.81
C VAL A 81 -6.68 9.41 14.02
N ILE A 82 -6.62 10.73 13.82
CA ILE A 82 -5.41 11.37 13.27
C ILE A 82 -4.34 11.38 14.36
N SER A 83 -3.20 10.77 14.05
CA SER A 83 -2.03 10.76 14.94
C SER A 83 -1.45 12.17 15.14
N SER A 84 -0.68 12.36 16.21
CA SER A 84 -0.01 13.65 16.49
C SER A 84 0.96 14.04 15.37
N VAL A 85 1.66 13.06 14.79
CA VAL A 85 2.58 13.28 13.67
C VAL A 85 1.83 13.68 12.40
N GLU A 86 0.72 13.02 12.06
CA GLU A 86 -0.12 13.44 10.92
C GLU A 86 -0.64 14.88 11.10
N ARG A 87 -1.12 15.24 12.30
CA ARG A 87 -1.54 16.63 12.58
C ARG A 87 -0.39 17.60 12.37
N SER A 88 0.78 17.33 12.94
CA SER A 88 1.91 18.26 12.88
C SER A 88 2.47 18.44 11.46
N LEU A 89 2.39 17.40 10.62
CA LEU A 89 2.92 17.41 9.26
C LEU A 89 1.91 17.98 8.26
N PHE A 90 0.62 17.70 8.42
CA PHE A 90 -0.40 18.00 7.41
C PHE A 90 -1.45 19.03 7.85
N GLN A 91 -1.44 19.47 9.11
CA GLN A 91 -2.37 20.48 9.64
C GLN A 91 -1.63 21.62 10.39
N GLY A 92 -2.10 22.86 10.24
CA GLY A 92 -1.63 24.02 11.00
C GLY A 92 -0.71 24.98 10.22
N GLU A 93 0.02 25.84 10.93
CA GLU A 93 0.87 26.88 10.31
C GLU A 93 2.19 26.35 9.75
N ARG A 94 2.66 25.20 10.26
CA ARG A 94 3.94 24.57 9.90
C ARG A 94 3.76 23.31 9.06
N VAL A 95 2.78 23.29 8.17
CA VAL A 95 2.52 22.14 7.28
C VAL A 95 3.70 21.89 6.35
N CYS A 96 4.08 20.62 6.21
CA CYS A 96 4.92 20.19 5.11
C CYS A 96 4.07 20.18 3.84
N ARG A 97 4.30 21.18 2.98
CA ARG A 97 3.76 21.15 1.62
C ARG A 97 4.41 19.96 0.90
N THR A 98 3.58 19.05 0.42
CA THR A 98 3.97 17.90 -0.38
C THR A 98 2.97 17.72 -1.51
N LEU A 99 3.46 17.26 -2.65
CA LEU A 99 2.63 16.85 -3.79
C LEU A 99 2.49 15.33 -3.87
N ALA A 100 3.05 14.62 -2.89
CA ALA A 100 3.09 13.17 -2.87
C ALA A 100 1.70 12.54 -2.85
N ASP A 101 1.53 11.47 -3.61
CA ASP A 101 0.36 10.61 -3.44
C ASP A 101 0.47 9.89 -2.09
N THR A 102 -0.54 10.09 -1.25
CA THR A 102 -0.59 9.48 0.08
C THR A 102 -1.51 8.26 0.07
N GLU A 103 -1.00 7.11 0.49
CA GLU A 103 -1.74 5.86 0.58
C GLU A 103 -1.80 5.37 2.03
N LEU A 104 -2.91 4.74 2.41
CA LEU A 104 -3.09 4.20 3.76
C LEU A 104 -2.95 2.68 3.75
N VAL A 105 -2.02 2.15 4.53
CA VAL A 105 -1.85 0.72 4.78
C VAL A 105 -2.47 0.36 6.13
N LEU A 106 -3.56 -0.39 6.09
CA LEU A 106 -4.23 -0.91 7.28
C LEU A 106 -3.77 -2.34 7.55
N LEU A 107 -3.16 -2.56 8.72
CA LEU A 107 -2.70 -3.85 9.19
C LEU A 107 -3.80 -4.53 9.99
N HIS A 108 -4.26 -5.70 9.53
CA HIS A 108 -5.37 -6.44 10.12
C HIS A 108 -4.85 -7.64 10.91
N PRO A 109 -5.48 -8.01 12.04
CA PRO A 109 -5.20 -9.26 12.73
C PRO A 109 -5.31 -10.48 11.80
N PRO A 110 -4.56 -11.58 12.05
CA PRO A 110 -4.61 -12.79 11.23
C PRO A 110 -5.99 -13.42 11.08
N SER A 111 -6.87 -13.22 12.07
CA SER A 111 -8.25 -13.71 12.09
C SER A 111 -9.21 -12.92 11.17
N THR A 112 -8.76 -11.81 10.59
CA THR A 112 -9.63 -10.91 9.82
C THR A 112 -9.97 -11.51 8.46
N PHE A 113 -11.16 -12.08 8.33
CA PHE A 113 -11.63 -12.64 7.05
C PHE A 113 -11.83 -11.56 5.98
N LEU A 114 -12.56 -10.49 6.30
CA LEU A 114 -12.78 -9.35 5.42
C LEU A 114 -12.50 -8.05 6.18
N PRO A 115 -11.83 -7.07 5.54
CA PRO A 115 -11.69 -5.75 6.13
C PRO A 115 -13.06 -5.08 6.27
N LYS A 116 -13.23 -4.30 7.33
CA LYS A 116 -14.46 -3.54 7.61
C LYS A 116 -14.12 -2.12 8.00
N ASN A 117 -15.11 -1.24 7.92
CA ASN A 117 -15.03 0.14 8.42
C ASN A 117 -13.91 1.01 7.80
N THR A 118 -13.46 0.74 6.57
CA THR A 118 -12.43 1.56 5.89
C THR A 118 -12.83 3.04 5.84
N ALA A 119 -14.12 3.36 5.70
CA ALA A 119 -14.60 4.73 5.67
C ALA A 119 -14.31 5.52 6.97
N SER A 120 -14.27 4.88 8.14
CA SER A 120 -13.96 5.58 9.40
C SER A 120 -12.51 6.05 9.46
N TRP A 121 -11.60 5.35 8.78
CA TRP A 121 -10.19 5.74 8.62
C TRP A 121 -9.99 6.89 7.65
N LEU A 122 -10.84 6.99 6.61
CA LEU A 122 -10.73 8.02 5.57
C LEU A 122 -11.36 9.36 5.98
N ARG A 123 -12.53 9.34 6.63
CA ARG A 123 -13.29 10.57 6.95
C ARG A 123 -12.48 11.61 7.74
N PRO A 124 -11.72 11.27 8.80
CA PRO A 124 -10.92 12.25 9.52
C PRO A 124 -9.83 12.88 8.64
N ARG A 125 -9.19 12.10 7.76
CA ARG A 125 -8.11 12.56 6.88
C ARG A 125 -8.62 13.47 5.78
N GLN A 126 -9.80 13.16 5.23
CA GLN A 126 -10.51 14.03 4.31
C GLN A 126 -10.84 15.40 4.92
N ARG A 127 -11.24 15.45 6.19
CA ARG A 127 -11.47 16.73 6.92
C ARG A 127 -10.20 17.56 7.07
N LEU A 128 -9.03 16.91 7.12
CA LEU A 128 -7.72 17.58 7.11
C LEU A 128 -7.27 18.02 5.71
N LYS A 129 -8.08 17.78 4.67
CA LYS A 129 -7.68 17.94 3.26
C LYS A 129 -6.46 17.09 2.89
N LEU A 130 -6.13 16.07 3.69
CA LEU A 130 -5.13 15.08 3.37
C LEU A 130 -5.76 14.09 2.38
N LYS A 131 -5.32 14.18 1.12
CA LYS A 131 -5.82 13.33 0.04
C LYS A 131 -5.19 11.94 0.15
N VAL A 132 -5.92 11.00 0.76
CA VAL A 132 -5.58 9.58 0.68
C VAL A 132 -6.09 9.03 -0.65
N THR A 133 -5.19 8.63 -1.54
CA THR A 133 -5.50 8.20 -2.91
C THR A 133 -5.88 6.72 -2.99
N SER A 134 -5.31 5.89 -2.12
CA SER A 134 -5.60 4.46 -2.07
C SER A 134 -5.52 3.90 -0.64
N VAL A 135 -6.16 2.76 -0.41
CA VAL A 135 -6.09 2.02 0.86
C VAL A 135 -5.69 0.58 0.59
N HIS A 136 -4.62 0.13 1.24
CA HIS A 136 -4.14 -1.24 1.20
C HIS A 136 -4.52 -1.97 2.48
N HIS A 137 -5.23 -3.08 2.34
CA HIS A 137 -5.56 -3.96 3.44
C HIS A 137 -4.56 -5.12 3.49
N VAL A 138 -3.76 -5.17 4.56
CA VAL A 138 -2.76 -6.23 4.78
C VAL A 138 -3.21 -7.06 5.95
N ARG A 139 -3.41 -8.37 5.75
CA ARG A 139 -3.65 -9.29 6.86
C ARG A 139 -2.31 -9.78 7.39
N LYS A 140 -2.04 -9.51 8.68
CA LYS A 140 -0.85 -10.01 9.36
C LYS A 140 -0.88 -11.54 9.45
N GLY A 141 0.28 -12.17 9.49
CA GLY A 141 0.42 -13.63 9.49
C GLY A 141 1.87 -14.07 9.43
N THR A 142 2.11 -15.26 8.89
CA THR A 142 3.49 -15.69 8.58
C THR A 142 4.06 -14.88 7.43
N GLU A 143 5.38 -14.83 7.31
CA GLU A 143 6.06 -14.16 6.18
C GLU A 143 5.49 -14.60 4.82
N ILE A 144 5.24 -15.89 4.65
CA ILE A 144 4.65 -16.47 3.43
C ILE A 144 3.24 -15.92 3.17
N GLN A 145 2.41 -15.81 4.21
CA GLN A 145 1.04 -15.30 4.11
C GLN A 145 1.01 -13.80 3.80
N GLU A 146 1.91 -13.04 4.42
CA GLU A 146 2.00 -11.59 4.23
C GLU A 146 2.61 -11.21 2.88
N LYS A 147 3.56 -12.02 2.38
CA LYS A 147 4.31 -11.76 1.14
C LYS A 147 3.42 -11.38 -0.03
N ARG A 148 2.24 -11.99 -0.19
CA ARG A 148 1.32 -11.65 -1.30
C ARG A 148 0.83 -10.20 -1.24
N PHE A 149 0.59 -9.67 -0.05
CA PHE A 149 0.11 -8.31 0.16
C PHE A 149 1.22 -7.30 -0.09
N TRP A 150 2.40 -7.53 0.50
CA TRP A 150 3.57 -6.70 0.28
C TRP A 150 4.02 -6.71 -1.17
N SER A 151 3.98 -7.88 -1.82
CA SER A 151 4.29 -7.98 -3.25
C SER A 151 3.28 -7.23 -4.12
N ARG A 152 1.99 -7.20 -3.75
CA ARG A 152 0.97 -6.40 -4.44
C ARG A 152 1.27 -4.92 -4.28
N ILE A 153 1.46 -4.43 -3.05
CA ILE A 153 1.78 -3.03 -2.78
C ILE A 153 3.04 -2.62 -3.56
N ALA A 154 4.09 -3.43 -3.51
CA ALA A 154 5.32 -3.17 -4.24
C ALA A 154 5.10 -3.09 -5.76
N ARG A 155 4.26 -3.95 -6.35
CA ARG A 155 3.89 -3.88 -7.79
C ARG A 155 3.05 -2.65 -8.13
N VAL A 156 2.15 -2.23 -7.23
CA VAL A 156 1.35 -1.02 -7.39
C VAL A 156 2.26 0.21 -7.39
N LEU A 157 3.10 0.35 -6.37
CA LEU A 157 4.04 1.47 -6.24
C LEU A 157 5.09 1.51 -7.36
N SER A 158 5.48 0.35 -7.89
CA SER A 158 6.42 0.28 -9.01
C SER A 158 5.76 0.33 -10.39
N GLN A 159 4.45 0.57 -10.46
CA GLN A 159 3.66 0.70 -11.69
C GLN A 159 3.73 -0.53 -12.61
N ILE A 160 3.80 -1.72 -12.03
CA ILE A 160 3.79 -3.01 -12.75
C ILE A 160 2.70 -3.95 -12.25
N ALA A 161 1.70 -3.41 -11.54
CA ALA A 161 0.55 -4.16 -11.06
C ALA A 161 -0.31 -4.68 -12.23
N VAL A 162 -0.91 -5.85 -12.04
CA VAL A 162 -1.74 -6.50 -13.05
C VAL A 162 -3.22 -6.41 -12.65
N GLY A 163 -4.02 -5.81 -13.53
CA GLY A 163 -5.48 -5.79 -13.41
C GLY A 163 -6.15 -6.87 -14.25
N LEU A 164 -7.06 -7.63 -13.66
CA LEU A 164 -7.89 -8.61 -14.36
C LEU A 164 -9.34 -8.13 -14.46
N VAL A 165 -9.88 -8.06 -15.67
CA VAL A 165 -11.28 -7.66 -15.92
C VAL A 165 -12.07 -8.85 -16.45
N LEU A 166 -13.13 -9.22 -15.74
CA LEU A 166 -13.98 -10.38 -16.04
C LEU A 166 -15.29 -9.95 -16.72
N GLY A 167 -15.49 -10.40 -17.96
CA GLY A 167 -16.72 -10.14 -18.72
C GLY A 167 -17.97 -10.82 -18.12
N GLY A 168 -19.15 -10.35 -18.55
CA GLY A 168 -20.42 -11.02 -18.26
C GLY A 168 -20.61 -12.32 -19.07
N GLY A 169 -21.73 -13.03 -18.87
CA GLY A 169 -22.01 -14.25 -19.65
C GLY A 169 -22.99 -15.26 -19.03
N GLY A 170 -23.81 -14.87 -18.05
CA GLY A 170 -24.76 -15.79 -17.41
C GLY A 170 -24.08 -17.02 -16.79
N ALA A 171 -24.68 -18.20 -16.94
CA ALA A 171 -24.12 -19.46 -16.42
C ALA A 171 -22.69 -19.77 -16.93
N ARG A 172 -22.30 -19.27 -18.12
CA ARG A 172 -20.94 -19.45 -18.66
C ARG A 172 -19.89 -18.66 -17.88
N GLY A 173 -20.29 -17.67 -17.09
CA GLY A 173 -19.41 -16.86 -16.25
C GLY A 173 -18.67 -17.67 -15.18
N LEU A 174 -19.13 -18.88 -14.85
CA LEU A 174 -18.41 -19.79 -13.95
C LEU A 174 -17.03 -20.20 -14.50
N ALA A 175 -16.82 -20.12 -15.81
CA ALA A 175 -15.54 -20.40 -16.46
C ALA A 175 -14.40 -19.47 -15.98
N HIS A 176 -14.72 -18.29 -15.42
CA HIS A 176 -13.74 -17.39 -14.81
C HIS A 176 -12.94 -18.04 -13.67
N GLN A 177 -13.49 -19.09 -13.04
CA GLN A 177 -12.77 -19.92 -12.08
C GLN A 177 -11.49 -20.53 -12.71
N GLY A 178 -11.60 -21.08 -13.92
CA GLY A 178 -10.47 -21.66 -14.65
C GLY A 178 -9.43 -20.62 -15.05
N VAL A 179 -9.88 -19.41 -15.43
CA VAL A 179 -8.98 -18.28 -15.75
C VAL A 179 -8.14 -17.90 -14.53
N LEU A 180 -8.76 -17.74 -13.36
CA LEU A 180 -8.06 -17.40 -12.12
C LEU A 180 -7.07 -18.48 -11.69
N GLU A 181 -7.42 -19.76 -11.87
CA GLU A 181 -6.51 -20.87 -11.64
C GLU A 181 -5.34 -20.90 -12.63
N ALA A 182 -5.58 -20.57 -13.89
CA ALA A 182 -4.53 -20.47 -14.90
C ALA A 182 -3.56 -19.35 -14.56
N CYS A 183 -4.06 -18.15 -14.19
CA CYS A 183 -3.22 -17.05 -13.70
C CYS A 183 -2.33 -17.50 -12.54
N ARG A 184 -2.90 -18.21 -11.55
CA ARG A 184 -2.14 -18.76 -10.42
C ARG A 184 -1.04 -19.72 -10.87
N ARG A 185 -1.36 -20.69 -11.74
CA ARG A 185 -0.39 -21.69 -12.25
C ARG A 185 0.73 -21.05 -13.05
N MET A 186 0.42 -19.98 -13.79
CA MET A 186 1.38 -19.24 -14.61
C MET A 186 2.14 -18.17 -13.82
N ASN A 187 1.94 -18.07 -12.49
CA ASN A 187 2.52 -17.01 -11.65
C ASN A 187 2.19 -15.58 -12.14
N ILE A 188 1.03 -15.41 -12.76
CA ILE A 188 0.49 -14.10 -13.14
C ILE A 188 -0.25 -13.53 -11.93
N PRO A 189 0.25 -12.45 -11.30
CA PRO A 189 -0.43 -11.84 -10.16
C PRO A 189 -1.75 -11.22 -10.60
N VAL A 190 -2.75 -11.24 -9.71
CA VAL A 190 -3.99 -10.47 -9.86
C VAL A 190 -4.01 -9.44 -8.73
N ASP A 191 -3.59 -8.23 -9.05
CA ASP A 191 -3.44 -7.12 -8.11
C ASP A 191 -4.71 -6.30 -8.00
N PHE A 192 -5.36 -6.07 -9.14
CA PHE A 192 -6.69 -5.50 -9.25
C PHE A 192 -7.63 -6.49 -9.93
N ILE A 193 -8.89 -6.51 -9.51
CA ILE A 193 -9.91 -7.32 -10.16
C ILE A 193 -11.20 -6.53 -10.29
N GLY A 194 -11.81 -6.60 -11.47
CA GLY A 194 -13.10 -6.01 -11.78
C GLY A 194 -13.90 -6.92 -12.69
N GLY A 195 -15.17 -6.63 -12.87
CA GLY A 195 -15.99 -7.36 -13.83
C GLY A 195 -17.41 -6.86 -13.89
N THR A 196 -18.19 -7.44 -14.81
CA THR A 196 -19.59 -7.05 -15.08
C THR A 196 -20.52 -8.26 -14.89
N SER A 197 -21.66 -8.07 -14.22
CA SER A 197 -22.65 -9.13 -13.96
C SER A 197 -22.01 -10.35 -13.28
N GLN A 198 -21.99 -11.51 -13.94
CA GLN A 198 -21.34 -12.72 -13.44
C GLN A 198 -19.83 -12.57 -13.25
N GLY A 199 -19.18 -11.74 -14.06
CA GLY A 199 -17.78 -11.36 -13.84
C GLY A 199 -17.60 -10.58 -12.53
N SER A 200 -18.54 -9.70 -12.16
CA SER A 200 -18.51 -8.99 -10.86
C SER A 200 -18.63 -9.96 -9.69
N PHE A 201 -19.53 -10.95 -9.80
CA PHE A 201 -19.71 -11.99 -8.79
C PHE A 201 -18.43 -12.80 -8.60
N MET A 202 -17.84 -13.30 -9.69
CA MET A 202 -16.59 -14.06 -9.65
C MET A 202 -15.42 -13.22 -9.12
N GLY A 203 -15.34 -11.95 -9.53
CA GLY A 203 -14.34 -11.00 -9.03
C GLY A 203 -14.47 -10.74 -7.53
N ALA A 204 -15.70 -10.58 -7.02
CA ALA A 204 -15.97 -10.38 -5.60
C ALA A 204 -15.63 -11.61 -4.76
N LEU A 205 -15.95 -12.81 -5.24
CA LEU A 205 -15.51 -14.06 -4.61
C LEU A 205 -13.98 -14.13 -4.56
N TYR A 206 -13.29 -13.90 -5.68
CA TYR A 206 -11.84 -13.93 -5.70
C TYR A 206 -11.22 -12.90 -4.75
N ALA A 207 -11.75 -11.66 -4.70
CA ALA A 207 -11.28 -10.64 -3.78
C ALA A 207 -11.51 -11.00 -2.29
N THR A 208 -12.57 -11.76 -2.00
CA THR A 208 -12.90 -12.25 -0.65
C THR A 208 -11.94 -13.34 -0.18
N TYR A 209 -11.70 -14.34 -1.01
CA TYR A 209 -10.88 -15.51 -0.63
C TYR A 209 -9.39 -15.31 -0.94
N LEU A 210 -9.06 -14.41 -1.86
CA LEU A 210 -7.70 -14.13 -2.36
C LEU A 210 -6.97 -15.40 -2.84
N ASN A 211 -7.73 -16.41 -3.26
CA ASN A 211 -7.26 -17.70 -3.74
C ASN A 211 -8.37 -18.32 -4.59
N ALA A 212 -8.05 -18.65 -5.85
CA ALA A 212 -8.98 -19.25 -6.79
C ALA A 212 -9.53 -20.60 -6.29
N GLU A 213 -8.71 -21.43 -5.67
CA GLU A 213 -9.13 -22.72 -5.14
C GLU A 213 -10.06 -22.58 -3.94
N ALA A 214 -9.76 -21.64 -3.03
CA ALA A 214 -10.56 -21.42 -1.83
C ALA A 214 -11.97 -20.88 -2.13
N MET A 215 -12.19 -20.21 -3.27
CA MET A 215 -13.53 -19.76 -3.68
C MET A 215 -14.37 -20.85 -4.36
N ARG A 216 -13.76 -21.97 -4.81
CA ARG A 216 -14.44 -23.03 -5.57
C ARG A 216 -15.72 -23.55 -4.89
N PRO A 217 -15.75 -23.85 -3.57
CA PRO A 217 -16.96 -24.33 -2.92
C PRO A 217 -18.13 -23.34 -3.01
N SER A 218 -17.84 -22.03 -3.01
CA SER A 218 -18.85 -20.98 -3.16
C SER A 218 -19.37 -20.90 -4.60
N VAL A 219 -18.48 -21.08 -5.59
CA VAL A 219 -18.84 -21.15 -7.01
C VAL A 219 -19.75 -22.37 -7.29
N GLU A 220 -19.40 -23.55 -6.78
CA GLU A 220 -20.19 -24.77 -6.95
C GLU A 220 -21.59 -24.66 -6.32
N ARG A 221 -21.68 -24.09 -5.12
CA ARG A 221 -22.95 -23.87 -4.43
C ARG A 221 -23.86 -22.93 -5.22
N PHE A 222 -23.28 -21.92 -5.85
CA PHE A 222 -24.02 -21.01 -6.73
C PHE A 222 -24.47 -21.72 -8.00
N SER A 223 -23.60 -22.52 -8.63
CA SER A 223 -23.94 -23.32 -9.82
C SER A 223 -25.15 -24.23 -9.58
N ARG A 224 -25.23 -24.90 -8.43
CA ARG A 224 -26.36 -25.79 -8.06
C ARG A 224 -27.69 -25.06 -7.84
N LYS A 225 -27.68 -23.73 -7.68
CA LYS A 225 -28.91 -22.93 -7.55
C LYS A 225 -29.40 -22.37 -8.88
N MET A 226 -28.58 -22.44 -9.94
CA MET A 226 -28.91 -21.93 -11.26
C MET A 226 -29.53 -22.98 -12.19
N GLY A 227 -29.45 -24.26 -11.83
CA GLY A 227 -30.14 -25.37 -12.49
C GLY A 227 -30.97 -26.13 -11.47
#